data_AF-A0A813S8B2-F1
#
_entry.id   AF-A0A813S8B2-F1
#
_cell.length_a   1.000
_cell.length_b   1.000
_cell.length_c   1.000
_cell.angle_alpha   90.00
_cell.angle_beta   90.00
_cell.angle_gamma   90.00
#
_symmetry.space_group_name_H-M   'P 1'
#
loop_
_entity.id
_entity.type
_entity.pdbx_description
1 polymer ?
#
loop_
_entity_poly.entity_id
_entity_poly.type
_entity_poly.pdbx_seq_one_letter_code
_entity_poly.pdbx_strand_id
1 'polypeptide(L)'
;MEESISIEEAKPTVTKRNNICSWLQRIVNIDDVPNQIHYYAGFIISTSALQIFIHLLTYINIFWNGRPFRFTLSYLFIFFVPCMRPTSDVSCGSLIRNTTCDYDDRLKHICFSFIYPHQLWRFFSGALFHMVWYHLLTNITKQLLYGILLERKYGSVRVAILYWLSNISASLSFMLKNGNRAGMGASGSIYGLMIFFVMDRLVAIQENTERRLFILLQIFFLVILPNAPTMIIISILKFPVGHSAHFGGGLVGFLLGIAFHSGGGAIFLFADNTPGVYHASEFLKTKFGITVDGNYYGGQTMTYKEDGHRGKGNFGQHEIFTGITSLFEGITISHPVYSTTASREIFIPIATASDGNTSIATYDPPSTSTEGRLCLDCGFTKLYVNWDSAGTARYIVNASCWLLGIGKH
;
A
#
# COMPACT_ATOMS: atom_id res chain seq x y z
N MET A 1 -19.92 68.16 14.89
CA MET A 1 -18.54 67.71 14.62
C MET A 1 -18.46 66.31 15.19
N GLU A 2 -18.80 65.30 14.38
CA GLU A 2 -18.81 63.90 14.78
C GLU A 2 -17.85 63.18 13.82
N GLU A 3 -16.69 62.82 14.36
CA GLU A 3 -15.69 61.96 13.72
C GLU A 3 -16.19 60.51 13.74
N SER A 4 -16.19 59.86 12.57
CA SER A 4 -16.44 58.43 12.45
C SER A 4 -15.13 57.67 12.65
N ILE A 5 -15.12 56.83 13.69
CA ILE A 5 -14.02 55.91 13.98
C ILE A 5 -14.17 54.68 13.08
N SER A 6 -13.17 54.42 12.25
CA SER A 6 -13.06 53.19 11.46
C SER A 6 -12.58 52.04 12.34
N ILE A 7 -13.29 50.91 12.31
CA ILE A 7 -12.89 49.67 12.98
C ILE A 7 -12.03 48.89 11.98
N GLU A 8 -10.73 48.80 12.27
CA GLU A 8 -9.77 47.99 11.54
C GLU A 8 -10.02 46.50 11.87
N GLU A 9 -10.43 45.70 10.88
CA GLU A 9 -10.57 44.25 11.04
C GLU A 9 -9.21 43.60 11.31
N ALA A 10 -9.06 43.04 12.51
CA ALA A 10 -7.87 42.31 12.90
C ALA A 10 -7.67 41.07 12.01
N LYS A 11 -6.52 40.98 11.33
CA LYS A 11 -6.06 39.77 10.63
C LYS A 11 -6.01 38.58 11.60
N PRO A 12 -6.50 37.39 11.22
CA PRO A 12 -6.46 36.23 12.09
C PRO A 12 -5.01 35.76 12.25
N THR A 13 -4.49 35.86 13.47
CA THR A 13 -3.23 35.24 13.88
C THR A 13 -3.42 33.73 13.93
N VAL A 14 -2.85 33.02 12.95
CA VAL A 14 -2.75 31.55 12.93
C VAL A 14 -1.86 31.12 14.09
N THR A 15 -2.47 30.79 15.22
CA THR A 15 -1.80 30.12 16.33
C THR A 15 -1.54 28.67 15.92
N LYS A 16 -0.28 28.32 15.63
CA LYS A 16 0.17 26.93 15.51
C LYS A 16 -0.07 26.21 16.85
N ARG A 17 -1.23 25.58 17.03
CA ARG A 17 -1.43 24.57 18.07
C ARG A 17 -0.68 23.31 17.66
N ASN A 18 0.59 23.23 18.06
CA ASN A 18 1.36 21.98 18.11
C ASN A 18 0.80 21.11 19.24
N ASN A 19 -0.37 20.52 19.02
CA ASN A 19 -0.90 19.50 19.91
C ASN A 19 -0.18 18.18 19.62
N ILE A 20 0.36 17.52 20.65
CA ILE A 20 0.95 16.19 20.53
C ILE A 20 -0.01 15.22 19.81
N CYS A 21 -1.34 15.37 19.99
CA CYS A 21 -2.34 14.62 19.25
C CYS A 21 -2.31 14.86 17.73
N SER A 22 -2.12 16.09 17.24
CA SER A 22 -2.04 16.34 15.79
C SER A 22 -0.73 15.80 15.21
N TRP A 23 0.35 15.82 15.98
CA TRP A 23 1.61 15.19 15.62
C TRP A 23 1.53 13.65 15.59
N LEU A 24 0.89 13.03 16.59
CA LEU A 24 0.62 11.59 16.63
C LEU A 24 -0.33 11.15 15.51
N GLN A 25 -1.34 11.96 15.20
CA GLN A 25 -2.24 11.72 14.07
C GLN A 25 -1.49 11.69 12.74
N ARG A 26 -0.51 12.59 12.53
CA ARG A 26 0.34 12.56 11.33
C ARG A 26 1.18 11.29 11.24
N ILE A 27 1.69 10.76 12.35
CA ILE A 27 2.48 9.51 12.35
C ILE A 27 1.65 8.31 11.87
N VAL A 28 0.36 8.28 12.22
CA VAL A 28 -0.57 7.18 11.88
C VAL A 28 -1.22 7.38 10.51
N ASN A 29 -1.41 8.62 10.07
CA ASN A 29 -2.09 8.91 8.80
C ASN A 29 -1.10 8.80 7.64
N ILE A 30 -1.34 7.84 6.74
CA ILE A 30 -0.58 7.71 5.48
C ILE A 30 -1.10 8.70 4.42
N ASP A 31 -2.28 9.27 4.66
CA ASP A 31 -3.02 10.07 3.70
C ASP A 31 -2.77 11.56 3.95
N ASP A 32 -1.72 12.11 3.33
CA ASP A 32 -1.53 13.57 3.20
C ASP A 32 -2.39 14.17 2.06
N VAL A 33 -3.33 13.42 1.48
CA VAL A 33 -4.16 13.88 0.36
C VAL A 33 -5.62 14.07 0.83
N PRO A 34 -6.16 15.30 0.84
CA PRO A 34 -7.57 15.52 1.10
C PRO A 34 -8.39 14.90 -0.04
N ASN A 35 -9.45 14.15 0.30
CA ASN A 35 -10.46 13.58 -0.62
C ASN A 35 -10.13 12.24 -1.33
N GLN A 36 -9.39 11.31 -0.72
CA GLN A 36 -9.55 9.92 -1.13
C GLN A 36 -10.93 9.41 -0.70
N ILE A 37 -11.73 8.95 -1.68
CA ILE A 37 -12.89 8.08 -1.45
C ILE A 37 -12.40 6.99 -0.51
N HIS A 38 -12.92 6.97 0.72
CA HIS A 38 -12.47 6.07 1.77
C HIS A 38 -12.55 4.62 1.28
N TYR A 39 -11.41 4.05 0.84
CA TYR A 39 -11.33 2.61 0.63
C TYR A 39 -11.55 1.96 1.98
N TYR A 40 -12.74 1.40 2.17
CA TYR A 40 -13.08 0.69 3.38
C TYR A 40 -12.19 -0.56 3.47
N ALA A 41 -11.53 -0.77 4.61
CA ALA A 41 -10.61 -1.88 4.81
C ALA A 41 -11.38 -3.20 5.05
N GLY A 42 -12.25 -3.56 4.10
CA GLY A 42 -13.21 -4.64 4.22
C GLY A 42 -12.56 -6.00 4.36
N PHE A 43 -11.45 -6.27 3.66
CA PHE A 43 -10.76 -7.56 3.72
C PHE A 43 -10.12 -7.79 5.09
N ILE A 44 -9.36 -6.82 5.60
CA ILE A 44 -8.68 -6.95 6.89
C ILE A 44 -9.68 -7.00 8.05
N ILE A 45 -10.74 -6.18 8.00
CA ILE A 45 -11.79 -6.19 9.03
C ILE A 45 -12.56 -7.52 9.00
N SER A 46 -13.01 -7.98 7.83
CA SER A 46 -13.75 -9.25 7.71
C SER A 46 -12.90 -10.46 8.11
N THR A 47 -11.63 -10.50 7.72
CA THR A 47 -10.71 -11.58 8.10
C THR A 47 -10.46 -11.59 9.61
N SER A 48 -10.34 -10.41 10.24
CA SER A 48 -10.21 -10.30 11.69
C SER A 48 -11.48 -10.76 12.41
N ALA A 49 -12.66 -10.35 11.92
CA ALA A 49 -13.95 -10.80 12.47
C ALA A 49 -14.13 -12.32 12.35
N LEU A 50 -13.71 -12.90 11.23
CA LEU A 50 -13.74 -14.35 11.00
C LEU A 50 -12.83 -15.09 12.00
N GLN A 51 -11.63 -14.58 12.28
CA GLN A 51 -10.74 -15.15 13.29
C GLN A 51 -11.36 -15.11 14.70
N ILE A 52 -11.99 -13.99 15.08
CA ILE A 52 -12.71 -13.86 16.37
C ILE A 52 -13.84 -14.87 16.43
N PHE A 53 -14.65 -14.96 15.39
CA PHE A 53 -15.78 -15.88 15.31
C PHE A 53 -15.31 -17.34 15.45
N ILE A 54 -14.29 -17.75 14.70
CA ILE A 54 -13.72 -19.10 14.78
C ILE A 54 -13.15 -19.37 16.17
N HIS A 55 -12.49 -18.39 16.80
CA HIS A 55 -11.98 -18.56 18.16
C HIS A 55 -13.13 -18.72 19.18
N LEU A 56 -14.20 -17.92 19.08
CA LEU A 56 -15.39 -18.05 19.93
C LEU A 56 -16.04 -19.44 19.80
N LEU A 57 -16.10 -20.00 18.59
CA LEU A 57 -16.62 -21.36 18.34
C LEU A 57 -15.85 -22.43 19.13
N THR A 58 -14.57 -22.21 19.48
CA THR A 58 -13.80 -23.17 20.29
C THR A 58 -14.23 -23.23 21.76
N TYR A 59 -14.97 -22.23 22.24
CA TYR A 59 -15.46 -22.15 23.62
C TYR A 59 -16.91 -22.61 23.78
N ILE A 60 -17.64 -22.81 22.67
CA ILE A 60 -19.01 -23.33 22.74
C ILE A 60 -18.97 -24.84 23.03
N ASN A 61 -19.69 -25.27 24.07
CA ASN A 61 -19.74 -26.66 24.49
C ASN A 61 -20.72 -27.49 23.64
N ILE A 62 -20.46 -27.57 22.33
CA ILE A 62 -21.20 -28.41 21.38
C ILE A 62 -20.46 -29.73 21.22
N PHE A 63 -21.19 -30.83 21.07
CA PHE A 63 -20.64 -32.13 20.69
C PHE A 63 -21.02 -32.45 19.25
N TRP A 64 -20.05 -32.92 18.46
CA TRP A 64 -20.24 -33.39 17.09
C TRP A 64 -19.68 -34.81 16.99
N ASN A 65 -20.50 -35.77 16.57
CA ASN A 65 -20.14 -37.20 16.50
C ASN A 65 -19.48 -37.71 17.81
N GLY A 66 -20.04 -37.33 18.95
CA GLY A 66 -19.55 -37.75 20.28
C GLY A 66 -18.26 -37.07 20.75
N ARG A 67 -17.71 -36.09 20.02
CA ARG A 67 -16.51 -35.33 20.43
C ARG A 67 -16.83 -33.86 20.65
N PRO A 68 -16.20 -33.18 21.62
CA PRO A 68 -16.32 -31.73 21.76
C PRO A 68 -15.90 -31.01 20.47
N PHE A 69 -16.76 -30.11 20.00
CA PHE A 69 -16.63 -29.40 18.72
C PHE A 69 -15.31 -28.64 18.57
N ARG A 70 -14.76 -28.15 19.69
CA ARG A 70 -13.43 -27.52 19.76
C ARG A 70 -12.32 -28.39 19.18
N PHE A 71 -12.37 -29.71 19.41
CA PHE A 71 -11.37 -30.63 18.89
C PHE A 71 -11.57 -30.83 17.39
N THR A 72 -12.81 -30.96 16.92
CA THR A 72 -13.13 -31.00 15.50
C THR A 72 -12.59 -29.78 14.77
N LEU A 73 -12.75 -28.58 15.35
CA LEU A 73 -12.23 -27.34 14.78
C LEU A 73 -10.69 -27.32 14.74
N SER A 74 -10.03 -27.74 15.82
CA SER A 74 -8.57 -27.92 15.84
C SER A 74 -8.12 -28.90 14.75
N TYR A 75 -8.80 -30.03 14.58
CA TYR A 75 -8.51 -31.01 13.55
C TYR A 75 -8.84 -30.56 12.13
N LEU A 76 -9.62 -29.50 11.92
CA LEU A 76 -9.95 -28.98 10.60
C LEU A 76 -9.01 -27.85 10.19
N PHE A 77 -8.65 -26.97 11.13
CA PHE A 77 -7.97 -25.72 10.83
C PHE A 77 -6.45 -25.77 11.03
N ILE A 78 -5.95 -26.54 12.00
CA ILE A 78 -4.50 -26.66 12.26
C ILE A 78 -3.85 -27.46 11.13
N PHE A 79 -2.64 -27.08 10.72
CA PHE A 79 -1.82 -27.89 9.83
C PHE A 79 -0.70 -28.60 10.60
N PHE A 80 -0.44 -29.87 10.23
CA PHE A 80 0.62 -30.71 10.79
C PHE A 80 1.49 -31.19 9.64
N VAL A 81 2.78 -31.34 9.90
CA VAL A 81 3.77 -31.57 8.85
C VAL A 81 3.94 -33.05 8.45
N PRO A 82 3.80 -34.07 9.33
CA PRO A 82 3.87 -35.45 8.88
C PRO A 82 2.44 -35.98 8.71
N CYS A 83 1.83 -35.67 7.56
CA CYS A 83 0.46 -36.04 7.19
C CYS A 83 -0.60 -35.54 8.17
N MET A 84 -1.15 -34.36 7.89
CA MET A 84 -2.60 -34.19 7.69
C MET A 84 -3.49 -35.44 7.98
N ARG A 85 -3.66 -35.84 9.25
CA ARG A 85 -4.31 -37.13 9.66
C ARG A 85 -5.69 -36.90 10.29
N PRO A 86 -6.60 -37.90 10.21
CA PRO A 86 -6.44 -39.23 10.82
C PRO A 86 -6.34 -40.38 9.80
N THR A 87 -5.44 -41.33 10.07
CA THR A 87 -5.45 -42.66 9.43
C THR A 87 -6.14 -43.64 10.36
N SER A 88 -7.03 -44.44 9.82
CA SER A 88 -7.72 -45.54 10.50
C SER A 88 -6.78 -46.59 11.10
N ASP A 89 -5.55 -46.72 10.58
CA ASP A 89 -4.70 -47.90 10.86
C ASP A 89 -3.42 -47.61 11.66
N VAL A 90 -3.32 -46.46 12.34
CA VAL A 90 -2.21 -46.20 13.27
C VAL A 90 -2.74 -45.68 14.59
N SER A 91 -2.69 -46.56 15.60
CA SER A 91 -2.95 -46.23 17.00
C SER A 91 -1.89 -45.26 17.53
N CYS A 92 -2.20 -43.96 17.56
CA CYS A 92 -1.52 -43.04 18.47
C CYS A 92 -2.41 -42.83 19.69
N GLY A 93 -2.05 -43.46 20.80
CA GLY A 93 -2.79 -43.39 22.05
C GLY A 93 -2.74 -42.01 22.71
N SER A 94 -3.93 -41.56 23.12
CA SER A 94 -4.24 -40.57 24.17
C SER A 94 -3.71 -39.13 24.07
N LEU A 95 -4.66 -38.20 24.27
CA LEU A 95 -4.57 -36.74 24.31
C LEU A 95 -3.74 -36.15 25.49
N ILE A 96 -2.76 -36.86 26.05
CA ILE A 96 -1.98 -36.37 27.20
C ILE A 96 -0.47 -36.70 27.05
N ARG A 97 0.33 -35.62 27.05
CA ARG A 97 1.79 -35.49 27.23
C ARG A 97 2.70 -36.51 26.52
N ASN A 98 3.52 -35.99 25.60
CA ASN A 98 4.80 -36.55 25.20
C ASN A 98 4.79 -37.92 24.49
N THR A 99 3.75 -38.24 23.73
CA THR A 99 3.80 -39.34 22.74
C THR A 99 4.18 -38.78 21.37
N THR A 100 5.47 -38.91 21.02
CA THR A 100 5.92 -38.80 19.63
C THR A 100 5.31 -39.95 18.85
N CYS A 101 4.33 -39.67 17.98
CA CYS A 101 4.00 -40.62 16.91
C CYS A 101 5.28 -40.79 16.08
N ASP A 102 5.83 -42.00 16.06
CA ASP A 102 7.06 -42.26 15.32
C ASP A 102 6.80 -42.06 13.82
N TYR A 103 7.63 -41.23 13.19
CA TYR A 103 7.50 -40.89 11.78
C TYR A 103 8.18 -41.99 10.95
N ASP A 104 7.52 -43.15 10.89
CA ASP A 104 8.06 -44.33 10.21
C ASP A 104 8.20 -44.14 8.68
N ASP A 105 8.99 -45.00 8.04
CA ASP A 105 9.28 -44.88 6.59
C ASP A 105 8.02 -44.99 5.71
N ARG A 106 6.95 -45.62 6.22
CA ARG A 106 5.67 -45.74 5.52
C ARG A 106 4.87 -44.45 5.58
N LEU A 107 4.79 -43.82 6.75
CA LEU A 107 4.21 -42.49 6.93
C LEU A 107 5.02 -41.47 6.13
N LYS A 108 6.35 -41.55 6.18
CA LYS A 108 7.24 -40.74 5.35
C LYS A 108 6.95 -40.88 3.86
N HIS A 109 6.73 -42.09 3.34
CA HIS A 109 6.38 -42.32 1.93
C HIS A 109 4.97 -41.78 1.58
N ILE A 110 3.98 -41.95 2.46
CA ILE A 110 2.61 -41.44 2.25
C ILE A 110 2.57 -39.91 2.31
N CYS A 111 3.34 -39.30 3.21
CA CYS A 111 3.47 -37.85 3.36
C CYS A 111 4.41 -37.21 2.33
N PHE A 112 5.21 -38.01 1.62
CA PHE A 112 6.12 -37.52 0.58
C PHE A 112 5.37 -37.04 -0.66
N SER A 113 4.13 -37.51 -0.87
CA SER A 113 3.25 -36.97 -1.90
C SER A 113 2.63 -35.66 -1.40
N PHE A 114 3.12 -34.52 -1.91
CA PHE A 114 2.64 -33.17 -1.56
C PHE A 114 1.11 -33.01 -1.65
N ILE A 115 0.45 -33.83 -2.47
CA ILE A 115 -0.98 -33.78 -2.75
C ILE A 115 -1.79 -34.70 -1.82
N TYR A 116 -1.18 -35.72 -1.20
CA TYR A 116 -1.91 -36.69 -0.38
C TYR A 116 -1.59 -36.57 1.12
N PRO A 117 -2.62 -36.60 2.00
CA PRO A 117 -4.04 -36.54 1.69
C PRO A 117 -4.42 -35.13 1.23
N HIS A 118 -5.34 -35.02 0.25
CA HIS A 118 -5.77 -33.78 -0.43
C HIS A 118 -6.28 -32.69 0.51
N GLN A 119 -5.44 -32.12 1.36
CA GLN A 119 -5.84 -31.20 2.43
C GLN A 119 -5.15 -29.84 2.30
N LEU A 120 -4.75 -29.45 1.08
CA LEU A 120 -4.06 -28.20 0.79
C LEU A 120 -4.74 -26.95 1.37
N TRP A 121 -6.06 -26.99 1.62
CA TRP A 121 -6.78 -25.93 2.33
C TRP A 121 -6.18 -25.59 3.70
N ARG A 122 -5.46 -26.50 4.36
CA ARG A 122 -4.84 -26.23 5.66
C ARG A 122 -3.66 -25.27 5.62
N PHE A 123 -3.04 -25.09 4.46
CA PHE A 123 -2.09 -24.00 4.22
C PHE A 123 -2.78 -22.63 4.30
N PHE A 124 -4.11 -22.58 4.22
CA PHE A 124 -4.90 -21.35 4.35
C PHE A 124 -5.59 -21.30 5.72
N SER A 125 -6.32 -22.35 6.08
CA SER A 125 -7.16 -22.36 7.29
C SER A 125 -6.36 -22.22 8.59
N GLY A 126 -5.08 -22.58 8.60
CA GLY A 126 -4.20 -22.40 9.75
C GLY A 126 -4.15 -20.95 10.25
N ALA A 127 -4.24 -19.96 9.36
CA ALA A 127 -4.26 -18.54 9.73
C ALA A 127 -5.51 -18.14 10.52
N LEU A 128 -6.61 -18.88 10.38
CA LEU A 128 -7.89 -18.51 10.96
C LEU A 128 -8.05 -18.99 12.42
N PHE A 129 -7.15 -19.86 12.89
CA PHE A 129 -7.27 -20.53 14.18
C PHE A 129 -6.15 -20.12 15.15
N HIS A 130 -6.49 -19.93 16.43
CA HIS A 130 -5.58 -19.43 17.47
C HIS A 130 -5.73 -20.23 18.77
N MET A 131 -4.60 -20.58 19.41
CA MET A 131 -4.57 -21.42 20.62
C MET A 131 -5.21 -20.77 21.85
N VAL A 132 -5.01 -19.47 22.05
CA VAL A 132 -5.41 -18.73 23.26
C VAL A 132 -5.77 -17.29 22.92
N TRP A 133 -6.57 -16.65 23.77
CA TRP A 133 -6.98 -15.25 23.61
C TRP A 133 -5.81 -14.28 23.42
N TYR A 134 -4.73 -14.44 24.18
CA TYR A 134 -3.54 -13.60 24.03
C TYR A 134 -2.92 -13.72 22.61
N HIS A 135 -2.88 -14.93 22.07
CA HIS A 135 -2.37 -15.18 20.71
C HIS A 135 -3.30 -14.53 19.68
N LEU A 136 -4.62 -14.70 19.81
CA LEU A 136 -5.59 -14.03 18.93
C LEU A 136 -5.47 -12.50 19.00
N LEU A 137 -5.49 -11.93 20.20
CA LEU A 137 -5.49 -10.48 20.40
C LEU A 137 -4.25 -9.82 19.81
N THR A 138 -3.07 -10.41 20.03
CA THR A 138 -1.82 -9.90 19.46
C THR A 138 -1.78 -9.99 17.93
N ASN A 139 -2.37 -11.04 17.33
CA ASN A 139 -2.49 -11.15 15.89
C ASN A 139 -3.46 -10.12 15.32
N ILE A 140 -4.68 -10.00 15.87
CA ILE A 140 -5.69 -9.05 15.38
C ILE A 140 -5.18 -7.62 15.49
N THR A 141 -4.58 -7.23 16.61
CA THR A 141 -4.04 -5.87 16.78
C THR A 141 -3.02 -5.53 15.69
N LYS A 142 -2.06 -6.43 15.41
CA LYS A 142 -1.04 -6.22 14.38
C LYS A 142 -1.62 -6.31 12.96
N GLN A 143 -2.58 -7.20 12.75
CA GLN A 143 -3.28 -7.35 11.47
C GLN A 143 -4.07 -6.09 11.12
N LEU A 144 -4.79 -5.49 12.08
CA LEU A 144 -5.47 -4.22 11.88
C LEU A 144 -4.47 -3.08 11.67
N LEU A 145 -3.39 -3.04 12.46
CA LEU A 145 -2.36 -1.99 12.39
C LEU A 145 -1.72 -1.90 11.00
N TYR A 146 -1.20 -3.02 10.46
CA TYR A 146 -0.56 -3.02 9.14
C TYR A 146 -1.57 -3.15 8.01
N GLY A 147 -2.57 -3.99 8.19
CA GLY A 147 -3.53 -4.35 7.16
C GLY A 147 -4.42 -3.19 6.75
N ILE A 148 -4.98 -2.41 7.69
CA ILE A 148 -5.84 -1.28 7.33
C ILE A 148 -5.06 -0.22 6.54
N LEU A 149 -3.84 0.08 6.99
CA LEU A 149 -2.95 1.05 6.33
C LEU A 149 -2.62 0.62 4.90
N LEU A 150 -2.26 -0.65 4.71
CA LEU A 150 -1.96 -1.19 3.39
C LEU A 150 -3.22 -1.31 2.52
N GLU A 151 -4.35 -1.72 3.08
CA GLU A 151 -5.59 -1.94 2.31
C GLU A 151 -6.18 -0.63 1.79
N ARG A 152 -6.10 0.44 2.58
CA ARG A 152 -6.47 1.79 2.12
C ARG A 152 -5.58 2.26 0.98
N LYS A 153 -4.27 2.02 1.07
CA LYS A 153 -3.30 2.47 0.05
C LYS A 153 -3.35 1.63 -1.24
N TYR A 154 -3.48 0.31 -1.11
CA TYR A 154 -3.28 -0.64 -2.21
C TYR A 154 -4.56 -1.31 -2.71
N GLY A 155 -5.66 -1.18 -1.97
CA GLY A 155 -6.93 -1.84 -2.25
C GLY A 155 -6.99 -3.29 -1.72
N SER A 156 -8.21 -3.75 -1.45
CA SER A 156 -8.49 -5.05 -0.81
C SER A 156 -7.92 -6.26 -1.56
N VAL A 157 -8.01 -6.28 -2.89
CA VAL A 157 -7.55 -7.43 -3.70
C VAL A 157 -6.04 -7.65 -3.56
N ARG A 158 -5.24 -6.57 -3.67
CA ARG A 158 -3.78 -6.66 -3.58
C ARG A 158 -3.33 -7.08 -2.19
N VAL A 159 -3.96 -6.52 -1.15
CA VAL A 159 -3.67 -6.91 0.24
C VAL A 159 -4.12 -8.34 0.53
N ALA A 160 -5.22 -8.81 -0.03
CA ALA A 160 -5.65 -10.20 0.10
C ALA A 160 -4.64 -11.17 -0.54
N ILE A 161 -4.14 -10.85 -1.74
CA ILE A 161 -3.08 -11.64 -2.40
C ILE A 161 -1.82 -11.68 -1.53
N LEU A 162 -1.35 -10.51 -1.06
CA LEU A 162 -0.19 -10.42 -0.17
C LEU A 162 -0.38 -11.25 1.11
N TYR A 163 -1.54 -11.14 1.75
CA TYR A 163 -1.85 -11.86 2.98
C TYR A 163 -1.81 -13.38 2.78
N TRP A 164 -2.52 -13.89 1.76
CA TRP A 164 -2.64 -15.33 1.53
C TRP A 164 -1.36 -15.95 0.97
N LEU A 165 -0.63 -15.28 0.07
CA LEU A 165 0.68 -15.76 -0.38
C LEU A 165 1.69 -15.83 0.77
N SER A 166 1.68 -14.81 1.65
CA SER A 166 2.52 -14.81 2.85
C SER A 166 2.15 -15.96 3.78
N ASN A 167 0.86 -16.28 3.90
CA ASN A 167 0.42 -17.43 4.69
C ASN A 167 0.91 -18.76 4.13
N ILE A 168 0.76 -18.98 2.82
CA ILE A 168 1.22 -20.21 2.15
C ILE A 168 2.72 -20.39 2.36
N SER A 169 3.52 -19.33 2.13
CA SER A 169 4.96 -19.36 2.34
C SER A 169 5.34 -19.58 3.80
N ALA A 170 4.60 -18.97 4.74
CA ALA A 170 4.78 -19.20 6.17
C ALA A 170 4.50 -20.66 6.55
N SER A 171 3.40 -21.24 6.06
CA SER A 171 3.05 -22.64 6.28
C SER A 171 4.12 -23.56 5.69
N LEU A 172 4.57 -23.32 4.46
CA LEU A 172 5.65 -24.10 3.83
C LEU A 172 6.97 -24.01 4.61
N SER A 173 7.39 -22.80 4.99
CA SER A 173 8.62 -22.56 5.76
C SER A 173 8.55 -23.19 7.15
N PHE A 174 7.38 -23.15 7.79
CA PHE A 174 7.14 -23.86 9.04
C PHE A 174 7.26 -25.37 8.85
N MET A 175 6.67 -25.91 7.78
CA MET A 175 6.73 -27.34 7.48
C MET A 175 8.17 -27.83 7.31
N LEU A 176 8.94 -27.16 6.46
CA LEU A 176 10.32 -27.56 6.17
C LEU A 176 11.22 -27.61 7.42
N LYS A 177 10.96 -26.76 8.42
CA LYS A 177 11.77 -26.70 9.65
C LYS A 177 11.21 -27.51 10.82
N ASN A 178 9.88 -27.57 10.97
CA ASN A 178 9.23 -28.12 12.15
C ASN A 178 8.33 -29.31 11.79
N GLY A 179 8.93 -30.28 11.10
CA GLY A 179 8.34 -31.49 10.52
C GLY A 179 7.42 -32.34 11.40
N ASN A 180 7.44 -32.12 12.72
CA ASN A 180 6.71 -32.93 13.70
C ASN A 180 5.80 -32.09 14.62
N ARG A 181 5.57 -30.80 14.29
CA ARG A 181 4.78 -29.88 15.12
C ARG A 181 3.56 -29.36 14.39
N ALA A 182 2.53 -29.01 15.16
CA ALA A 182 1.35 -28.35 14.64
C ALA A 182 1.60 -26.85 14.48
N GLY A 183 1.15 -26.28 13.36
CA GLY A 183 1.20 -24.85 13.07
C GLY A 183 -0.20 -24.24 12.99
N MET A 184 -0.37 -23.07 13.60
CA MET A 184 -1.59 -22.26 13.49
C MET A 184 -1.30 -20.77 13.79
N GLY A 185 -2.22 -19.91 13.39
CA GLY A 185 -2.19 -18.47 13.65
C GLY A 185 -1.86 -17.64 12.42
N ALA A 186 -2.42 -16.43 12.38
CA ALA A 186 -2.26 -15.48 11.26
C ALA A 186 -0.86 -14.84 11.16
N SER A 187 0.03 -15.11 12.12
CA SER A 187 1.28 -14.37 12.26
C SER A 187 2.20 -14.45 11.03
N GLY A 188 2.18 -15.54 10.27
CA GLY A 188 2.89 -15.61 8.99
C GLY A 188 2.44 -14.53 8.00
N SER A 189 1.12 -14.42 7.78
CA SER A 189 0.52 -13.38 6.94
C SER A 189 0.83 -11.98 7.45
N ILE A 190 0.77 -11.78 8.77
CA ILE A 190 1.04 -10.49 9.41
C ILE A 190 2.50 -10.07 9.24
N TYR A 191 3.46 -11.00 9.32
CA TYR A 191 4.86 -10.69 9.03
C TYR A 191 5.05 -10.31 7.56
N GLY A 192 4.31 -10.93 6.63
CA GLY A 192 4.26 -10.49 5.24
C GLY A 192 3.75 -9.05 5.08
N LEU A 193 2.62 -8.72 5.71
CA LEU A 193 2.10 -7.34 5.75
C LEU A 193 3.12 -6.37 6.37
N MET A 194 3.72 -6.74 7.50
CA MET A 194 4.68 -5.91 8.23
C MET A 194 5.92 -5.61 7.39
N ILE A 195 6.52 -6.63 6.76
CA ILE A 195 7.71 -6.43 5.93
C ILE A 195 7.37 -5.65 4.66
N PHE A 196 6.22 -5.91 4.03
CA PHE A 196 5.76 -5.12 2.90
C PHE A 196 5.55 -3.64 3.29
N PHE A 197 4.95 -3.38 4.45
CA PHE A 197 4.81 -2.03 4.99
C PHE A 197 6.17 -1.35 5.20
N VAL A 198 7.15 -2.05 5.77
CA VAL A 198 8.52 -1.52 5.93
C VAL A 198 9.13 -1.21 4.57
N MET A 199 9.05 -2.12 3.58
CA MET A 199 9.57 -1.88 2.24
C MET A 199 8.93 -0.64 1.59
N ASP A 200 7.61 -0.51 1.69
CA ASP A 200 6.85 0.65 1.21
C ASP A 200 7.35 1.97 1.81
N ARG A 201 7.63 1.97 3.12
CA ARG A 201 8.17 3.16 3.80
C ARG A 201 9.63 3.43 3.41
N LEU A 202 10.45 2.40 3.25
CA LEU A 202 11.86 2.55 2.89
C LEU A 202 12.04 3.09 1.48
N VAL A 203 11.20 2.68 0.51
CA VAL A 203 11.22 3.23 -0.85
C VAL A 203 10.85 4.71 -0.86
N ALA A 204 10.00 5.15 0.07
CA ALA A 204 9.63 6.55 0.22
C ALA A 204 10.70 7.42 0.92
N ILE A 205 11.85 6.84 1.33
CA ILE A 205 12.99 7.59 1.85
C ILE A 205 13.65 8.35 0.68
N GLN A 206 13.08 9.50 0.35
CA GLN A 206 13.78 10.53 -0.41
C GLN A 206 14.54 11.45 0.55
N GLU A 207 15.59 12.07 0.04
CA GLU A 207 16.80 12.50 0.77
C GLU A 207 16.63 13.52 1.90
N ASN A 208 15.44 14.12 2.05
CA ASN A 208 15.18 15.11 3.08
C ASN A 208 15.24 14.48 4.50
N THR A 209 16.09 15.04 5.36
CA THR A 209 16.31 14.65 6.75
C THR A 209 15.02 14.58 7.57
N GLU A 210 14.05 15.48 7.34
CA GLU A 210 12.78 15.47 8.08
C GLU A 210 11.91 14.27 7.71
N ARG A 211 11.84 13.94 6.41
CA ARG A 211 11.07 12.79 5.91
C ARG A 211 11.71 11.47 6.34
N ARG A 212 13.04 11.42 6.35
CA ARG A 212 13.82 10.29 6.92
C ARG A 212 13.49 10.07 8.40
N LEU A 213 13.54 11.12 9.22
CA LEU A 213 13.20 11.03 10.63
C LEU A 213 11.75 10.56 10.83
N PHE A 214 10.81 11.12 10.07
CA PHE A 214 9.41 10.73 10.12
C PHE A 214 9.21 9.24 9.80
N ILE A 215 9.85 8.72 8.74
CA ILE A 215 9.79 7.30 8.37
C ILE A 215 10.40 6.41 9.47
N LEU A 216 11.53 6.80 10.05
CA LEU A 216 12.15 6.05 11.15
C LEU A 216 11.24 6.02 12.39
N LEU A 217 10.57 7.13 12.71
CA LEU A 217 9.59 7.17 13.78
C LEU A 217 8.37 6.28 13.47
N GLN A 218 7.87 6.27 12.23
CA GLN A 218 6.81 5.35 11.82
C GLN A 218 7.23 3.88 12.01
N ILE A 219 8.43 3.51 11.56
CA ILE A 219 8.96 2.16 11.77
C ILE A 219 9.09 1.86 13.27
N PHE A 220 9.59 2.79 14.07
CA PHE A 220 9.71 2.60 15.51
C PHE A 220 8.35 2.40 16.18
N PHE A 221 7.40 3.31 15.98
CA PHE A 221 6.10 3.29 16.67
C PHE A 221 5.14 2.23 16.15
N LEU A 222 5.19 1.88 14.85
CA LEU A 222 4.27 0.93 14.24
C LEU A 222 4.85 -0.48 14.18
N VAL A 223 6.17 -0.63 14.11
CA VAL A 223 6.82 -1.95 13.98
C VAL A 223 7.52 -2.35 15.28
N ILE A 224 8.46 -1.56 15.77
CA ILE A 224 9.30 -1.97 16.91
C ILE A 224 8.50 -1.98 18.22
N LEU A 225 7.84 -0.86 18.53
CA LEU A 225 7.13 -0.66 19.80
C LEU A 225 6.00 -1.68 20.04
N PRO A 226 5.15 -2.06 19.06
CA PRO A 226 4.08 -3.04 19.29
C PRO A 226 4.58 -4.49 19.34
N ASN A 227 5.74 -4.78 18.74
CA ASN A 227 6.31 -6.14 18.72
C ASN A 227 7.20 -6.44 19.94
N ALA A 228 7.92 -5.45 20.48
CA ALA A 228 8.85 -5.66 21.59
C ALA A 228 8.19 -6.25 22.86
N PRO A 229 7.05 -5.74 23.36
CA PRO A 229 6.36 -6.35 24.51
C PRO A 229 5.91 -7.78 24.23
N THR A 230 5.46 -8.07 23.01
CA THR A 230 5.04 -9.44 22.65
C THR A 230 6.21 -10.42 22.70
N MET A 231 7.41 -10.01 22.27
CA MET A 231 8.62 -10.85 22.36
C MET A 231 9.01 -11.12 23.82
N ILE A 232 8.94 -10.11 24.70
CA ILE A 232 9.23 -10.27 26.12
C ILE A 232 8.24 -11.24 26.78
N ILE A 233 6.93 -11.05 26.54
CA ILE A 233 5.89 -11.90 27.11
C ILE A 233 6.01 -13.34 26.63
N ILE A 234 6.26 -13.54 25.33
CA ILE A 234 6.49 -14.87 24.74
C ILE A 234 7.69 -15.56 25.41
N SER A 235 8.77 -14.83 25.66
CA SER A 235 9.98 -15.34 26.31
C SER A 235 9.71 -15.76 27.76
N ILE A 236 9.05 -14.90 28.55
CA ILE A 236 8.71 -15.16 29.96
C ILE A 236 7.74 -16.34 30.08
N LEU A 237 6.70 -16.36 29.27
CA LEU A 237 5.64 -17.38 29.31
C LEU A 237 5.98 -18.64 28.50
N LYS A 238 7.16 -18.68 27.86
CA LYS A 238 7.65 -19.79 27.02
C LYS A 238 6.62 -20.25 25.98
N PHE A 239 5.88 -19.31 25.39
CA PHE A 239 4.92 -19.65 24.35
C PHE A 239 5.63 -20.19 23.10
N PRO A 240 5.17 -21.31 22.50
CA PRO A 240 5.82 -21.86 21.33
C PRO A 240 5.58 -20.96 20.10
N VAL A 241 6.66 -20.57 19.42
CA VAL A 241 6.63 -19.70 18.25
C VAL A 241 7.27 -20.35 17.04
N GLY A 242 6.55 -20.32 15.91
CA GLY A 242 7.06 -20.77 14.63
C GLY A 242 7.90 -19.70 13.92
N HIS A 243 9.14 -19.47 14.37
CA HIS A 243 10.01 -18.44 13.76
C HIS A 243 10.23 -18.65 12.25
N SER A 244 10.23 -19.89 11.76
CA SER A 244 10.32 -20.15 10.31
C SER A 244 9.06 -19.72 9.55
N ALA A 245 7.87 -19.77 10.16
CA ALA A 245 6.66 -19.22 9.56
C ALA A 245 6.75 -17.70 9.43
N HIS A 246 7.27 -17.01 10.46
CA HIS A 246 7.50 -15.56 10.42
C HIS A 246 8.47 -15.16 9.31
N PHE A 247 9.58 -15.90 9.17
CA PHE A 247 10.54 -15.71 8.09
C PHE A 247 9.90 -15.92 6.72
N GLY A 248 9.19 -17.04 6.53
CA GLY A 248 8.54 -17.37 5.25
C GLY A 248 7.52 -16.34 4.80
N GLY A 249 6.67 -15.87 5.72
CA GLY A 249 5.73 -14.80 5.43
C GLY A 249 6.42 -13.48 5.14
N GLY A 250 7.42 -13.11 5.94
CA GLY A 250 8.22 -11.90 5.74
C GLY A 250 8.95 -11.87 4.40
N LEU A 251 9.46 -13.01 3.93
CA LEU A 251 10.12 -13.14 2.62
C LEU A 251 9.17 -12.79 1.47
N VAL A 252 7.92 -13.25 1.52
CA VAL A 252 6.91 -12.88 0.50
C VAL A 252 6.62 -11.38 0.55
N GLY A 253 6.47 -10.81 1.75
CA GLY A 253 6.29 -9.36 1.91
C GLY A 253 7.45 -8.55 1.32
N PHE A 254 8.68 -9.01 1.52
CA PHE A 254 9.88 -8.40 0.95
C PHE A 254 9.90 -8.47 -0.58
N LEU A 255 9.70 -9.66 -1.14
CA LEU A 255 9.77 -9.90 -2.59
C LEU A 255 8.64 -9.17 -3.33
N LEU A 256 7.41 -9.19 -2.79
CA LEU A 256 6.30 -8.43 -3.37
C LEU A 256 6.50 -6.93 -3.22
N GLY A 257 7.13 -6.47 -2.13
CA GLY A 257 7.51 -5.07 -1.95
C GLY A 257 8.48 -4.61 -3.05
N ILE A 258 9.55 -5.37 -3.29
CA ILE A 258 10.49 -5.10 -4.38
C ILE A 258 9.78 -5.13 -5.72
N ALA A 259 9.05 -6.20 -6.02
CA ALA A 259 8.37 -6.36 -7.30
C ALA A 259 7.41 -5.19 -7.57
N PHE A 260 6.61 -4.80 -6.57
CA PHE A 260 5.67 -3.69 -6.67
C PHE A 260 6.38 -2.35 -6.95
N HIS A 261 7.47 -2.05 -6.25
CA HIS A 261 8.19 -0.79 -6.44
C HIS A 261 9.14 -0.80 -7.64
N SER A 262 9.55 -1.96 -8.12
CA SER A 262 10.35 -2.11 -9.34
C SER A 262 9.52 -1.93 -10.62
N GLY A 263 8.20 -2.13 -10.55
CA GLY A 263 7.31 -2.19 -11.70
C GLY A 263 6.60 -0.89 -12.10
N GLY A 264 6.83 0.24 -11.42
CA GLY A 264 6.13 1.48 -11.76
C GLY A 264 6.73 2.77 -11.20
N GLY A 265 7.03 3.71 -12.10
CA GLY A 265 7.59 5.04 -11.82
C GLY A 265 6.88 6.16 -12.58
N ALA A 266 5.57 6.02 -12.81
CA ALA A 266 4.81 7.07 -13.48
C ALA A 266 4.68 8.31 -12.59
N ILE A 267 4.89 9.50 -13.16
CA ILE A 267 4.97 10.75 -12.40
C ILE A 267 3.97 11.76 -12.97
N PHE A 268 3.10 12.28 -12.11
CA PHE A 268 2.35 13.49 -12.39
C PHE A 268 3.05 14.66 -11.70
N LEU A 269 3.74 15.49 -12.46
CA LEU A 269 4.49 16.61 -11.93
C LEU A 269 3.72 17.90 -12.18
N PHE A 270 3.43 18.65 -11.11
CA PHE A 270 2.91 19.99 -11.22
C PHE A 270 4.01 21.00 -10.90
N ALA A 271 4.15 22.00 -11.75
CA ALA A 271 5.04 23.13 -11.54
C ALA A 271 4.26 24.46 -11.53
N ASP A 272 4.88 25.48 -10.92
CA ASP A 272 4.29 26.80 -10.70
C ASP A 272 5.38 27.88 -10.75
N ASN A 273 5.23 29.01 -10.06
CA ASN A 273 6.24 30.05 -9.94
C ASN A 273 7.53 29.61 -9.25
N THR A 274 8.61 30.34 -9.52
CA THR A 274 9.87 30.24 -8.76
C THR A 274 9.65 30.77 -7.33
N PRO A 275 10.11 30.07 -6.26
CA PRO A 275 10.98 28.89 -6.24
C PRO A 275 10.26 27.53 -6.28
N GLY A 276 8.93 27.49 -6.42
CA GLY A 276 8.12 26.27 -6.49
C GLY A 276 8.48 25.31 -7.64
N VAL A 277 9.18 25.79 -8.67
CA VAL A 277 9.74 24.94 -9.74
C VAL A 277 10.96 24.10 -9.32
N TYR A 278 11.64 24.43 -8.21
CA TYR A 278 12.99 23.92 -7.93
C TYR A 278 13.07 22.38 -7.92
N HIS A 279 12.19 21.70 -7.19
CA HIS A 279 12.20 20.23 -7.13
C HIS A 279 11.85 19.59 -8.48
N ALA A 280 10.89 20.17 -9.21
CA ALA A 280 10.51 19.69 -10.52
C ALA A 280 11.68 19.83 -11.51
N SER A 281 12.34 20.99 -11.50
CA SER A 281 13.51 21.28 -12.32
C SER A 281 14.70 20.38 -12.01
N GLU A 282 15.00 20.09 -10.74
CA GLU A 282 16.13 19.23 -10.36
C GLU A 282 15.93 17.79 -10.87
N PHE A 283 14.72 17.25 -10.69
CA PHE A 283 14.35 15.94 -11.20
C PHE A 283 14.40 15.88 -12.73
N LEU A 284 13.73 16.82 -13.41
CA LEU A 284 13.64 16.86 -14.87
C LEU A 284 15.01 17.11 -15.51
N LYS A 285 15.89 17.90 -14.88
CA LYS A 285 17.24 18.17 -15.38
C LYS A 285 18.09 16.92 -15.33
N THR A 286 18.05 16.20 -14.21
CA THR A 286 18.83 14.97 -14.01
C THR A 286 18.37 13.85 -14.94
N LYS A 287 17.05 13.71 -15.16
CA LYS A 287 16.48 12.61 -15.92
C LYS A 287 16.35 12.88 -17.43
N PHE A 288 15.99 14.11 -17.81
CA PHE A 288 15.61 14.47 -19.18
C PHE A 288 16.38 15.68 -19.74
N GLY A 289 17.23 16.36 -18.94
CA GLY A 289 17.88 17.59 -19.37
C GLY A 289 16.89 18.75 -19.60
N ILE A 290 15.77 18.76 -18.88
CA ILE A 290 14.73 19.79 -18.96
C ILE A 290 14.67 20.52 -17.61
N THR A 291 14.58 21.84 -17.62
CA THR A 291 14.25 22.63 -16.42
C THR A 291 12.88 23.24 -16.57
N VAL A 292 12.31 23.78 -15.50
CA VAL A 292 11.06 24.53 -15.54
C VAL A 292 11.32 25.94 -15.04
N ASP A 293 10.81 26.93 -15.77
CA ASP A 293 10.91 28.35 -15.44
C ASP A 293 9.50 28.94 -15.22
N GLY A 294 9.31 29.74 -14.16
CA GLY A 294 8.01 30.21 -13.71
C GLY A 294 7.86 31.74 -13.67
N ASN A 295 6.79 32.22 -13.03
CA ASN A 295 6.40 33.64 -12.89
C ASN A 295 5.65 34.25 -14.07
N TYR A 296 4.98 33.42 -14.87
CA TYR A 296 4.13 33.88 -15.97
C TYR A 296 2.67 33.98 -15.49
N TYR A 297 1.98 35.03 -15.95
CA TYR A 297 0.57 35.22 -15.65
C TYR A 297 -0.29 34.41 -16.63
N GLY A 298 -1.10 33.51 -16.08
CA GLY A 298 -2.14 32.79 -16.81
C GLY A 298 -3.51 33.43 -16.58
N GLY A 299 -4.41 32.67 -15.98
CA GLY A 299 -5.75 33.11 -15.62
C GLY A 299 -6.80 32.86 -16.70
N GLN A 300 -6.41 32.25 -17.83
CA GLN A 300 -7.33 31.95 -18.91
C GLN A 300 -7.76 30.47 -18.92
N THR A 301 -8.83 30.24 -19.65
CA THR A 301 -9.31 28.89 -19.95
C THR A 301 -8.88 28.51 -21.35
N MET A 302 -8.04 27.49 -21.46
CA MET A 302 -7.65 26.90 -22.74
C MET A 302 -8.82 26.13 -23.36
N THR A 303 -8.88 26.07 -24.69
CA THR A 303 -9.93 25.34 -25.42
C THR A 303 -9.37 24.21 -26.26
N TYR A 304 -10.17 23.16 -26.47
CA TYR A 304 -9.77 22.04 -27.34
C TYR A 304 -9.67 22.46 -28.81
N LYS A 305 -8.60 22.04 -29.47
CA LYS A 305 -8.46 21.98 -30.94
C LYS A 305 -7.66 20.74 -31.30
N GLU A 306 -7.86 20.16 -32.48
CA GLU A 306 -7.15 18.95 -32.93
C GLU A 306 -5.63 19.09 -32.81
N ASP A 307 -5.06 20.16 -33.40
CA ASP A 307 -3.65 20.57 -33.27
C ASP A 307 -3.44 21.67 -32.20
N GLY A 308 -4.26 21.68 -31.15
CA GLY A 308 -4.27 22.76 -30.15
C GLY A 308 -2.92 23.01 -29.47
N HIS A 309 -2.07 21.98 -29.35
CA HIS A 309 -0.71 22.06 -28.82
C HIS A 309 0.26 22.96 -29.63
N ARG A 310 -0.16 23.46 -30.80
CA ARG A 310 0.60 24.42 -31.62
C ARG A 310 0.06 25.84 -31.52
N GLY A 311 -1.12 26.02 -30.93
CA GLY A 311 -1.85 27.28 -30.92
C GLY A 311 -2.06 27.81 -29.52
N LYS A 312 -1.71 29.07 -29.30
CA LYS A 312 -1.91 29.80 -28.05
C LYS A 312 -3.30 29.59 -27.43
N GLY A 313 -3.33 29.24 -26.15
CA GLY A 313 -4.56 29.02 -25.38
C GLY A 313 -5.36 27.78 -25.78
N ASN A 314 -4.70 26.75 -26.33
CA ASN A 314 -5.39 25.52 -26.73
C ASN A 314 -4.65 24.27 -26.25
N PHE A 315 -5.39 23.19 -26.11
CA PHE A 315 -4.83 21.85 -25.92
C PHE A 315 -5.23 20.94 -27.08
N GLY A 316 -4.31 20.03 -27.42
CA GLY A 316 -4.42 19.12 -28.55
C GLY A 316 -5.21 17.85 -28.24
N GLN A 317 -5.30 16.97 -29.23
CA GLN A 317 -5.79 15.61 -29.02
C GLN A 317 -4.80 14.81 -28.15
N HIS A 318 -5.29 14.30 -27.01
CA HIS A 318 -4.56 13.37 -26.15
C HIS A 318 -5.54 12.62 -25.23
N GLU A 319 -5.20 11.39 -24.82
CA GLU A 319 -6.08 10.55 -23.96
C GLU A 319 -6.45 11.25 -22.65
N ILE A 320 -5.53 12.05 -22.08
CA ILE A 320 -5.77 12.79 -20.84
C ILE A 320 -6.85 13.88 -20.97
N PHE A 321 -7.13 14.35 -22.19
CA PHE A 321 -8.15 15.38 -22.46
C PHE A 321 -9.49 14.79 -22.89
N THR A 322 -9.67 13.47 -22.83
CA THR A 322 -10.92 12.81 -23.27
C THR A 322 -12.15 13.37 -22.57
N GLY A 323 -13.10 13.87 -23.36
CA GLY A 323 -14.36 14.45 -22.87
C GLY A 323 -14.24 15.85 -22.26
N ILE A 324 -13.12 16.55 -22.49
CA ILE A 324 -12.85 17.90 -21.97
C ILE A 324 -12.77 18.88 -23.14
N THR A 325 -13.57 19.94 -23.09
CA THR A 325 -13.60 20.99 -24.13
C THR A 325 -12.88 22.26 -23.70
N SER A 326 -12.72 22.45 -22.40
CA SER A 326 -12.07 23.60 -21.78
C SER A 326 -11.23 23.17 -20.58
N LEU A 327 -10.07 23.80 -20.40
CA LEU A 327 -9.15 23.53 -19.29
C LEU A 327 -8.58 24.83 -18.73
N PHE A 328 -8.74 25.07 -17.43
CA PHE A 328 -8.14 26.23 -16.79
C PHE A 328 -6.62 26.03 -16.69
N GLU A 329 -5.85 27.01 -17.15
CA GLU A 329 -4.39 26.88 -17.23
C GLU A 329 -3.68 27.16 -15.90
N GLY A 330 -4.37 27.75 -14.92
CA GLY A 330 -3.79 28.26 -13.69
C GLY A 330 -3.66 29.79 -13.70
N ILE A 331 -3.70 30.44 -12.54
CA ILE A 331 -3.45 31.88 -12.37
C ILE A 331 -1.98 32.22 -12.58
N THR A 332 -1.10 31.42 -11.97
CA THR A 332 0.34 31.47 -12.20
C THR A 332 0.77 30.18 -12.87
N ILE A 333 1.61 30.34 -13.89
CA ILE A 333 2.07 29.25 -14.75
C ILE A 333 3.58 29.31 -14.93
N SER A 334 4.12 28.17 -15.35
CA SER A 334 5.52 27.96 -15.70
C SER A 334 5.64 27.28 -17.06
N HIS A 335 6.86 27.08 -17.54
CA HIS A 335 7.12 26.43 -18.82
C HIS A 335 8.37 25.56 -18.77
N PRO A 336 8.39 24.43 -19.50
CA PRO A 336 9.60 23.64 -19.67
C PRO A 336 10.60 24.41 -20.54
N VAL A 337 11.85 24.44 -20.08
CA VAL A 337 13.02 24.99 -20.76
C VAL A 337 13.91 23.83 -21.18
N TYR A 338 14.06 23.66 -22.49
CA TYR A 338 14.80 22.55 -23.08
C TYR A 338 16.25 22.95 -23.31
N SER A 339 17.19 22.20 -22.73
CA SER A 339 18.63 22.46 -22.91
C SER A 339 19.21 21.92 -24.23
N THR A 340 18.54 20.94 -24.86
CA THR A 340 19.02 20.27 -26.08
C THR A 340 17.87 19.93 -27.02
N THR A 341 18.17 19.68 -28.31
CA THR A 341 17.17 19.16 -29.26
C THR A 341 16.63 17.80 -28.84
N ALA A 342 17.49 16.93 -28.31
CA ALA A 342 17.10 15.61 -27.82
C ALA A 342 16.08 15.71 -26.67
N SER A 343 16.26 16.63 -25.72
CA SER A 343 15.29 16.82 -24.63
C SER A 343 13.94 17.35 -25.12
N ARG A 344 13.92 18.09 -26.23
CA ARG A 344 12.70 18.57 -26.89
C ARG A 344 11.93 17.47 -27.64
N GLU A 345 12.62 16.44 -28.13
CA GLU A 345 11.98 15.31 -28.82
C GLU A 345 11.40 14.28 -27.84
N ILE A 346 12.01 14.12 -26.66
CA ILE A 346 11.57 13.15 -25.64
C ILE A 346 10.28 13.61 -24.94
N PHE A 347 10.11 14.91 -24.74
CA PHE A 347 8.97 15.49 -24.01
C PHE A 347 8.00 16.15 -24.97
N ILE A 348 6.84 15.53 -25.16
CA ILE A 348 5.87 15.90 -26.17
C ILE A 348 4.91 16.95 -25.61
N PRO A 349 4.90 18.19 -26.12
CA PRO A 349 3.93 19.20 -25.72
C PRO A 349 2.54 18.83 -26.24
N ILE A 350 1.54 18.91 -25.36
CA ILE A 350 0.15 18.58 -25.68
C ILE A 350 -0.83 19.71 -25.35
N ALA A 351 -0.36 20.77 -24.67
CA ALA A 351 -1.11 22.01 -24.49
C ALA A 351 -0.21 23.24 -24.51
N THR A 352 -0.74 24.34 -25.04
CA THR A 352 -0.10 25.65 -25.11
C THR A 352 -0.92 26.65 -24.32
N ALA A 353 -0.30 27.31 -23.34
CA ALA A 353 -0.97 28.29 -22.50
C ALA A 353 -1.35 29.55 -23.30
N SER A 354 -2.12 30.41 -22.65
CA SER A 354 -2.60 31.69 -23.16
C SER A 354 -1.53 32.76 -23.29
N ASP A 355 -0.27 32.47 -22.96
CA ASP A 355 0.89 33.31 -23.25
C ASP A 355 1.63 32.87 -24.53
N GLY A 356 1.37 31.64 -25.01
CA GLY A 356 1.94 31.04 -26.21
C GLY A 356 3.00 29.97 -25.93
N ASN A 357 3.34 29.70 -24.67
CA ASN A 357 4.33 28.72 -24.28
C ASN A 357 3.70 27.37 -23.92
N THR A 358 4.52 26.31 -23.84
CA THR A 358 4.04 24.97 -23.48
C THR A 358 3.51 24.96 -22.05
N SER A 359 2.25 24.54 -21.87
CA SER A 359 1.60 24.43 -20.56
C SER A 359 1.65 23.00 -20.01
N ILE A 360 1.43 22.01 -20.88
CA ILE A 360 1.37 20.60 -20.49
C ILE A 360 2.20 19.80 -21.50
N ALA A 361 3.07 18.94 -20.98
CA ALA A 361 3.90 18.07 -21.79
C ALA A 361 3.99 16.67 -21.17
N THR A 362 4.21 15.67 -22.01
CA THR A 362 4.21 14.26 -21.60
C THR A 362 5.43 13.50 -22.09
N TYR A 363 5.80 12.48 -21.34
CA TYR A 363 6.74 11.44 -21.74
C TYR A 363 6.01 10.11 -21.72
N ASP A 364 5.86 9.47 -22.88
CA ASP A 364 5.33 8.11 -23.01
C ASP A 364 6.44 7.19 -23.53
N PRO A 365 7.09 6.41 -22.64
CA PRO A 365 8.15 5.51 -23.08
C PRO A 365 7.58 4.38 -23.97
N PRO A 366 8.39 3.81 -24.88
CA PRO A 366 8.01 2.65 -25.67
C PRO A 366 7.55 1.49 -24.79
N SER A 367 6.67 0.62 -25.29
CA SER A 367 6.15 -0.54 -24.55
C SER A 367 7.22 -1.54 -24.09
N THR A 368 8.40 -1.49 -24.70
CA THR A 368 9.57 -2.32 -24.34
C THR A 368 10.39 -1.72 -23.19
N SER A 369 10.11 -0.48 -22.77
CA SER A 369 10.82 0.21 -21.70
C SER A 369 10.27 -0.20 -20.34
N THR A 370 11.15 -0.24 -19.33
CA THR A 370 10.76 -0.39 -17.92
C THR A 370 10.42 0.95 -17.25
N GLU A 371 10.54 2.07 -17.97
CA GLU A 371 10.24 3.41 -17.44
C GLU A 371 8.74 3.70 -17.37
N GLY A 372 8.33 4.52 -16.40
CA GLY A 372 6.96 4.99 -16.27
C GLY A 372 6.67 6.23 -17.13
N ARG A 373 5.39 6.45 -17.44
CA ARG A 373 4.90 7.67 -18.09
C ARG A 373 5.09 8.90 -17.21
N LEU A 374 5.31 10.07 -17.79
CA LEU A 374 5.34 11.33 -17.05
C LEU A 374 4.39 12.34 -17.69
N CYS A 375 3.61 13.05 -16.86
CA CYS A 375 2.81 14.20 -17.27
C CYS A 375 3.30 15.42 -16.46
N LEU A 376 3.85 16.41 -17.14
CA LEU A 376 4.22 17.70 -16.57
C LEU A 376 3.10 18.69 -16.87
N ASP A 377 2.49 19.24 -15.82
CA ASP A 377 1.56 20.34 -15.91
C ASP A 377 2.18 21.56 -15.24
N CYS A 378 2.36 22.63 -16.00
CA CYS A 378 3.01 23.83 -15.53
C CYS A 378 2.04 24.86 -14.92
N GLY A 379 0.82 24.46 -14.58
CA GLY A 379 -0.20 25.31 -13.97
C GLY A 379 -0.73 24.76 -12.66
N PHE A 380 0.12 24.53 -11.65
CA PHE A 380 -0.26 23.99 -10.33
C PHE A 380 -1.51 24.65 -9.73
N THR A 381 -1.67 25.96 -9.96
CA THR A 381 -2.75 26.75 -9.35
C THR A 381 -4.16 26.35 -9.77
N LYS A 382 -4.31 25.63 -10.89
CA LYS A 382 -5.60 25.05 -11.31
C LYS A 382 -6.14 23.99 -10.33
N LEU A 383 -5.29 23.42 -9.49
CA LEU A 383 -5.68 22.40 -8.51
C LEU A 383 -6.51 22.97 -7.36
N TYR A 384 -6.46 24.29 -7.14
CA TYR A 384 -7.17 24.95 -6.05
C TYR A 384 -7.98 26.17 -6.49
N VAL A 385 -7.66 26.75 -7.65
CA VAL A 385 -8.47 27.80 -8.29
C VAL A 385 -9.19 27.21 -9.48
N ASN A 386 -10.50 27.48 -9.60
CA ASN A 386 -11.29 27.07 -10.77
C ASN A 386 -11.29 25.55 -11.04
N TRP A 387 -11.20 24.74 -9.98
CA TRP A 387 -11.27 23.27 -10.06
C TRP A 387 -12.55 22.79 -10.76
N ASP A 388 -13.69 23.39 -10.45
CA ASP A 388 -15.01 22.97 -10.94
C ASP A 388 -15.41 23.61 -12.29
N SER A 389 -14.74 24.68 -12.72
CA SER A 389 -15.23 25.53 -13.81
C SER A 389 -14.69 25.17 -15.20
N ALA A 390 -13.65 24.35 -15.31
CA ALA A 390 -13.00 24.10 -16.61
C ALA A 390 -12.40 22.69 -16.72
N GLY A 391 -13.21 21.64 -16.49
CA GLY A 391 -12.78 20.26 -16.77
C GLY A 391 -11.62 19.72 -15.94
N THR A 392 -11.05 20.50 -15.00
CA THR A 392 -9.86 20.15 -14.21
C THR A 392 -10.05 18.84 -13.46
N ALA A 393 -11.19 18.65 -12.80
CA ALA A 393 -11.49 17.40 -12.11
C ALA A 393 -11.41 16.17 -13.04
N ARG A 394 -11.99 16.29 -14.25
CA ARG A 394 -11.96 15.22 -15.25
C ARG A 394 -10.55 15.01 -15.81
N TYR A 395 -9.81 16.10 -16.03
CA TYR A 395 -8.43 16.07 -16.48
C TYR A 395 -7.54 15.29 -15.50
N ILE A 396 -7.65 15.55 -14.19
CA ILE A 396 -6.88 14.83 -13.17
C ILE A 396 -7.19 13.34 -13.17
N VAL A 397 -8.46 12.96 -13.31
CA VAL A 397 -8.85 11.55 -13.40
C VAL A 397 -8.27 10.90 -14.66
N ASN A 398 -8.45 11.52 -15.82
CA ASN A 398 -7.96 11.00 -17.09
C ASN A 398 -6.42 10.88 -17.10
N ALA A 399 -5.70 11.91 -16.63
CA ALA A 399 -4.24 11.91 -16.52
C ALA A 399 -3.75 10.82 -15.58
N SER A 400 -4.43 10.61 -14.45
CA SER A 400 -4.13 9.55 -13.50
C SER A 400 -4.33 8.16 -14.11
N CYS A 401 -5.44 7.93 -14.83
CA CYS A 401 -5.69 6.68 -15.57
C CYS A 401 -4.61 6.42 -16.64
N TRP A 402 -4.24 7.47 -17.39
CA TRP A 402 -3.19 7.41 -18.40
C TRP A 402 -1.82 7.07 -17.81
N LEU A 403 -1.42 7.73 -16.72
CA LEU A 403 -0.15 7.47 -16.03
C LEU A 403 -0.08 6.04 -15.48
N LEU A 404 -1.20 5.50 -15.02
CA LEU A 404 -1.30 4.12 -14.55
C LEU A 404 -1.29 3.08 -15.68
N GLY A 405 -1.39 3.51 -16.95
CA GLY A 405 -1.44 2.60 -18.09
C GLY A 405 -2.73 1.77 -18.16
N ILE A 406 -3.81 2.21 -17.49
CA ILE A 406 -5.11 1.52 -17.51
C ILE A 406 -5.70 1.67 -18.92
N GLY A 407 -5.48 0.67 -19.77
CA GLY A 407 -5.89 0.69 -21.19
C GLY A 407 -4.84 0.17 -22.17
N LYS A 408 -3.57 0.02 -21.76
CA LYS A 408 -2.56 -0.74 -22.52
C LYS A 408 -2.73 -2.23 -22.19
N HIS A 409 -3.69 -2.89 -22.85
CA HIS A 409 -3.79 -4.36 -22.87
C HIS A 409 -3.48 -4.90 -24.25
#